data_AF-A0A934DGN0-F1
#
_entry.id   AF-A0A934DGN0-F1
#
_cell.length_a   1.000
_cell.length_b   1.000
_cell.length_c   1.000
_cell.angle_alpha   90.00
_cell.angle_beta   90.00
_cell.angle_gamma   90.00
#
_symmetry.space_group_name_H-M   'P 1'
#
loop_
_entity.id
_entity.type
_entity.pdbx_description
1 polymer ?
#
loop_
_entity_poly.entity_id
_entity_poly.type
_entity_poly.pdbx_seq_one_letter_code
_entity_poly.pdbx_strand_id
1 'polypeptide(L)'
;MHNPINLLKRTGLLVVSICFMTASVPGKVHAVLPGDLNANGTVSISEVQKVINSFLGLIPDSPLVTAGKVVFGSPSSFTVTGTDLDKTVATPTGACTNLTEQPGGTATLRSYSCVPSAVGALDISISSASNGALLSQARFSVPNPQVTMVTTMGTIVIELNPAKAPKTVNNFLQYVREGFYDNTIIHRVVKGFVVQGGGYGTNLTQKATHAAIELEPPSVTGLTNTQGTIAMARTAELNSATSQFYFNTVNNSPGLDLPAAGQTLGGYAVFGSIVQGMPVVQAIDVVPVDVTYNLPVTMITITSARQTQ
;
A
#
# COMPACT_ATOMS: atom_id res chain seq x y z
N MET A 1 23.75 -4.55 -45.34
CA MET A 1 23.14 -5.78 -45.91
C MET A 1 21.63 -5.65 -45.74
N HIS A 2 20.93 -5.38 -46.84
CA HIS A 2 19.48 -5.20 -46.85
C HIS A 2 18.80 -6.56 -46.66
N ASN A 3 17.92 -6.68 -45.67
CA ASN A 3 17.14 -7.89 -45.44
C ASN A 3 15.85 -7.79 -46.26
N PRO A 4 15.65 -8.55 -47.36
CA PRO A 4 14.49 -8.36 -48.21
C PRO A 4 13.25 -8.95 -47.55
N ILE A 5 12.32 -8.08 -47.16
CA ILE A 5 10.96 -8.48 -46.74
C ILE A 5 10.16 -8.78 -48.01
N ASN A 6 9.88 -10.06 -48.27
CA ASN A 6 8.99 -10.46 -49.37
C ASN A 6 7.56 -10.63 -48.83
N LEU A 7 6.62 -9.82 -49.33
CA LEU A 7 5.19 -9.98 -49.07
C LEU A 7 4.55 -10.86 -50.16
N LEU A 8 3.95 -11.98 -49.76
CA LEU A 8 3.17 -12.86 -50.65
C LEU A 8 1.69 -12.79 -50.27
N LYS A 9 0.84 -12.29 -51.19
CA LYS A 9 -0.62 -12.37 -51.09
C LYS A 9 -1.10 -13.71 -51.62
N ARG A 10 -1.65 -14.57 -50.77
CA ARG A 10 -2.57 -15.65 -51.18
C ARG A 10 -3.76 -15.68 -50.23
N THR A 11 -4.97 -15.67 -50.79
CA THR A 11 -6.23 -16.03 -50.11
C THR A 11 -6.49 -15.35 -48.76
N GLY A 12 -6.51 -14.01 -48.73
CA GLY A 12 -6.96 -13.26 -47.55
C GLY A 12 -6.06 -13.35 -46.31
N LEU A 13 -4.90 -14.00 -46.40
CA LEU A 13 -3.96 -14.17 -45.30
C LEU A 13 -2.62 -13.52 -45.66
N LEU A 14 -2.15 -12.59 -44.83
CA LEU A 14 -0.87 -11.92 -45.05
C LEU A 14 0.25 -12.71 -44.36
N VAL A 15 1.11 -13.34 -45.16
CA VAL A 15 2.28 -14.08 -44.67
C VAL A 15 3.53 -13.24 -44.92
N VAL A 16 4.17 -12.80 -43.85
CA VAL A 16 5.48 -12.12 -43.93
C VAL A 16 6.56 -13.17 -43.72
N SER A 17 7.40 -13.37 -44.72
CA SER A 17 8.62 -14.16 -44.60
C SER A 17 9.75 -13.27 -44.14
N ILE A 18 10.22 -13.49 -42.90
CA ILE A 18 11.33 -12.75 -42.32
C ILE A 18 12.55 -13.67 -42.32
N CYS A 19 13.57 -13.34 -43.10
CA CYS A 19 14.86 -14.01 -43.04
C CYS A 19 15.66 -13.43 -41.88
N PHE A 20 16.07 -14.25 -40.93
CA PHE A 20 17.05 -13.86 -39.92
C PHE A 20 18.37 -14.59 -40.19
N MET A 21 19.48 -13.85 -40.16
CA MET A 21 20.82 -14.43 -40.06
C MET A 21 21.27 -14.30 -38.60
N THR A 22 21.13 -15.35 -37.80
CA THR A 22 21.91 -15.51 -36.58
C THR A 22 22.99 -16.57 -36.82
N ALA A 23 24.13 -16.47 -36.12
CA ALA A 23 25.34 -17.25 -36.40
C ALA A 23 25.21 -18.78 -36.22
N SER A 24 24.03 -19.29 -35.81
CA SER A 24 23.85 -20.68 -35.36
C SER A 24 22.86 -21.50 -36.19
N VAL A 25 21.80 -20.91 -36.78
CA VAL A 25 20.83 -21.66 -37.61
C VAL A 25 20.16 -20.74 -38.65
N PRO A 26 20.29 -20.99 -39.98
CA PRO A 26 19.46 -20.31 -40.96
C PRO A 26 18.03 -20.85 -40.91
N GLY A 27 17.06 -20.01 -40.51
CA GLY A 27 15.65 -20.37 -40.45
C GLY A 27 14.77 -19.34 -41.15
N LYS A 28 13.74 -19.81 -41.86
CA LYS A 28 12.65 -18.95 -42.36
C LYS A 28 11.49 -19.04 -41.38
N VAL A 29 11.12 -17.90 -40.81
CA VAL A 29 9.90 -17.79 -40.01
C VAL A 29 8.81 -17.22 -40.91
N HIS A 30 7.70 -17.96 -41.00
CA HIS A 30 6.47 -17.48 -41.60
C HIS A 30 5.59 -16.95 -40.48
N ALA A 31 5.44 -15.63 -40.39
CA ALA A 31 4.52 -15.02 -39.43
C ALA A 31 3.26 -14.54 -40.16
N VAL A 32 2.11 -14.92 -39.62
CA VAL A 32 0.80 -14.45 -40.08
C VAL A 32 0.49 -13.17 -39.32
N LEU A 33 0.36 -12.04 -40.02
CA LEU A 33 0.00 -10.77 -39.39
C LEU A 33 -1.50 -10.77 -39.07
N PRO A 34 -1.91 -10.46 -37.82
CA PRO A 34 -3.32 -10.24 -37.51
C PRO A 34 -3.73 -8.86 -38.05
N GLY A 35 -4.41 -8.83 -39.20
CA GLY A 35 -4.99 -7.61 -39.76
C GLY A 35 -5.12 -7.65 -41.29
N ASP A 36 -6.16 -6.98 -41.80
CA ASP A 36 -6.33 -6.73 -43.23
C ASP A 36 -5.29 -5.72 -43.72
N LEU A 37 -4.80 -5.93 -44.93
CA LEU A 37 -4.00 -4.92 -45.64
C LEU A 37 -4.81 -3.63 -45.78
N ASN A 38 -4.13 -2.48 -45.72
CA ASN A 38 -4.80 -1.22 -46.03
C ASN A 38 -5.29 -1.20 -47.50
N ALA A 39 -6.09 -0.22 -47.88
CA ALA A 39 -6.67 -0.09 -49.22
C ALA A 39 -5.63 -0.15 -50.37
N ASN A 40 -4.35 0.10 -50.06
CA ASN A 40 -3.23 0.07 -51.01
C ASN A 40 -2.47 -1.27 -51.00
N GLY A 41 -2.93 -2.28 -50.27
CA GLY A 41 -2.28 -3.59 -50.21
C GLY A 41 -0.96 -3.59 -49.42
N THR A 42 -0.77 -2.64 -48.51
CA THR A 42 0.43 -2.52 -47.67
C THR A 42 0.10 -2.72 -46.18
N VAL A 43 1.11 -3.11 -45.41
CA VAL A 43 1.04 -3.21 -43.94
C VAL A 43 2.03 -2.21 -43.35
N SER A 44 1.68 -1.56 -42.24
CA SER A 44 2.57 -0.57 -41.65
C SER A 44 3.81 -1.24 -41.07
N ILE A 45 4.94 -0.54 -41.12
CA ILE A 45 6.20 -0.98 -40.50
C ILE A 45 6.00 -1.27 -39.00
N SER A 46 5.10 -0.53 -38.32
CA SER A 46 4.75 -0.77 -36.92
C SER A 46 4.17 -2.17 -36.70
N GLU A 47 3.31 -2.65 -37.60
CA GLU A 47 2.66 -3.96 -37.47
C GLU A 47 3.64 -5.11 -37.71
N VAL A 48 4.55 -4.93 -38.68
CA VAL A 48 5.66 -5.87 -38.92
C VAL A 48 6.59 -5.92 -37.69
N GLN A 49 6.92 -4.77 -37.11
CA GLN A 49 7.81 -4.70 -35.95
C GLN A 49 7.19 -5.35 -34.70
N LYS A 50 5.87 -5.22 -34.49
CA LYS A 50 5.16 -5.92 -33.40
C LYS A 50 5.31 -7.44 -33.51
N VAL A 51 5.10 -7.99 -34.71
CA VAL A 51 5.23 -9.44 -34.95
C VAL A 51 6.67 -9.92 -34.77
N ILE A 52 7.66 -9.15 -35.21
CA ILE A 52 9.07 -9.46 -34.95
C ILE A 52 9.35 -9.49 -33.45
N ASN A 53 8.91 -8.48 -32.71
CA ASN A 53 9.18 -8.37 -31.28
C ASN A 53 8.47 -9.47 -30.46
N SER A 54 7.23 -9.82 -30.84
CA SER A 54 6.47 -10.96 -30.31
C SER A 54 7.23 -12.29 -30.56
N PHE A 55 7.66 -12.54 -31.80
CA PHE A 55 8.35 -13.77 -32.17
C PHE A 55 9.72 -13.92 -31.51
N LEU A 56 10.40 -12.81 -31.23
CA LEU A 56 11.67 -12.78 -30.50
C LEU A 56 11.48 -12.83 -28.97
N GLY A 57 10.26 -12.86 -28.46
CA GLY A 57 9.95 -12.84 -27.02
C GLY A 57 10.33 -11.52 -26.34
N LEU A 58 10.52 -10.44 -27.10
CA LEU A 58 10.93 -9.13 -26.58
C LEU A 58 9.75 -8.35 -26.01
N ILE A 59 8.52 -8.68 -26.40
CA ILE A 59 7.27 -8.09 -25.88
C ILE A 59 6.23 -9.23 -25.77
N PRO A 60 5.54 -9.39 -24.62
CA PRO A 60 4.54 -10.43 -24.47
C PRO A 60 3.29 -10.15 -25.34
N ASP A 61 2.73 -11.21 -25.94
CA ASP A 61 1.51 -11.15 -26.79
C ASP A 61 0.26 -10.71 -26.01
N SER A 62 0.24 -10.95 -24.70
CA SER A 62 -0.78 -10.46 -23.78
C SER A 62 -0.16 -9.41 -22.86
N PRO A 63 -0.88 -8.33 -22.50
CA PRO A 63 -0.38 -7.33 -21.56
C PRO A 63 0.11 -8.00 -20.27
N LEU A 64 1.32 -7.67 -19.83
CA LEU A 64 1.86 -8.09 -18.55
C LEU A 64 1.80 -6.91 -17.59
N VAL A 65 1.19 -7.11 -16.42
CA VAL A 65 1.13 -6.11 -15.35
C VAL A 65 2.13 -6.47 -14.28
N THR A 66 2.99 -5.52 -13.93
CA THR A 66 3.93 -5.59 -12.82
C THR A 66 3.66 -4.44 -11.87
N ALA A 67 4.04 -4.58 -10.60
CA ALA A 67 3.93 -3.53 -9.61
C ALA A 67 5.26 -3.32 -8.91
N GLY A 68 5.49 -2.09 -8.47
CA GLY A 68 6.43 -1.85 -7.38
C GLY A 68 5.91 -2.43 -6.06
N LYS A 69 6.47 -1.96 -4.96
CA LYS A 69 5.95 -2.27 -3.63
C LYS A 69 4.53 -1.71 -3.49
N VAL A 70 3.55 -2.56 -3.19
CA VAL A 70 2.16 -2.15 -2.97
C VAL A 70 1.99 -1.77 -1.50
N VAL A 71 1.59 -0.52 -1.25
CA VAL A 71 1.56 0.08 0.09
C VAL A 71 0.15 0.56 0.39
N PHE A 72 -0.48 0.02 1.45
CA PHE A 72 -1.77 0.50 1.94
C PHE A 72 -1.77 2.02 2.20
N GLY A 73 -2.80 2.72 1.71
CA GLY A 73 -3.03 4.13 1.96
C GLY A 73 -2.01 5.08 1.30
N SER A 74 -1.09 4.56 0.48
CA SER A 74 -0.09 5.34 -0.25
C SER A 74 -0.15 5.06 -1.76
N PRO A 75 0.22 6.02 -2.63
CA PRO A 75 0.29 5.79 -4.06
C PRO A 75 1.20 4.60 -4.39
N SER A 76 0.65 3.59 -5.06
CA SER A 76 1.36 2.41 -5.55
C SER A 76 1.39 2.45 -7.07
N SER A 77 2.58 2.22 -7.65
CA SER A 77 2.78 2.27 -9.09
C SER A 77 2.71 0.87 -9.72
N PHE A 78 2.06 0.81 -10.88
CA PHE A 78 1.89 -0.37 -11.70
C PHE A 78 2.38 -0.08 -13.11
N THR A 79 3.08 -1.03 -13.71
CA THR A 79 3.60 -0.93 -15.07
C THR A 79 3.00 -2.04 -15.92
N VAL A 80 2.45 -1.66 -17.06
CA VAL A 80 1.87 -2.54 -18.05
C VAL A 80 2.77 -2.55 -19.28
N THR A 81 3.26 -3.73 -19.66
CA THR A 81 4.07 -3.95 -20.87
C THR A 81 3.33 -4.86 -21.82
N GLY A 82 3.33 -4.56 -23.12
CA GLY A 82 2.64 -5.39 -24.12
C GLY A 82 2.62 -4.72 -25.49
N THR A 83 1.64 -5.06 -26.32
CA THR A 83 1.38 -4.40 -27.61
C THR A 83 0.00 -3.75 -27.61
N ASP A 84 -0.17 -2.69 -28.41
CA ASP A 84 -1.45 -1.98 -28.59
C ASP A 84 -2.08 -1.48 -27.28
N LEU A 85 -1.25 -1.10 -26.29
CA LEU A 85 -1.74 -0.61 -25.00
C LEU A 85 -2.56 0.68 -25.12
N ASP A 86 -2.41 1.42 -26.22
CA ASP A 86 -3.26 2.55 -26.60
C ASP A 86 -4.72 2.20 -26.90
N LYS A 87 -5.01 0.92 -27.08
CA LYS A 87 -6.36 0.38 -27.27
C LYS A 87 -6.84 -0.41 -26.06
N THR A 88 -6.20 -0.25 -24.91
CA THR A 88 -6.53 -0.97 -23.67
C THR A 88 -6.99 -0.02 -22.57
N VAL A 89 -7.72 -0.57 -21.61
CA VAL A 89 -8.13 0.11 -20.38
C VAL A 89 -7.68 -0.72 -19.20
N ALA A 90 -6.98 -0.09 -18.25
CA ALA A 90 -6.67 -0.69 -16.97
C ALA A 90 -7.79 -0.40 -15.97
N THR A 91 -8.31 -1.44 -15.33
CA THR A 91 -9.31 -1.33 -14.26
C THR A 91 -8.81 -2.08 -13.02
N PRO A 92 -8.82 -1.44 -11.85
CA PRO A 92 -8.54 -2.14 -10.61
C PRO A 92 -9.83 -2.86 -10.18
N THR A 93 -9.72 -4.14 -9.89
CA THR A 93 -10.75 -4.91 -9.20
C THR A 93 -10.29 -5.12 -7.77
N GLY A 94 -10.97 -4.48 -6.82
CA GLY A 94 -10.57 -4.38 -5.42
C GLY A 94 -10.56 -2.93 -4.92
N ALA A 95 -10.13 -2.74 -3.67
CA ALA A 95 -10.12 -1.43 -3.02
C ALA A 95 -8.86 -0.64 -3.41
N CYS A 96 -8.77 -0.16 -4.65
CA CYS A 96 -7.79 0.84 -5.06
C CYS A 96 -8.50 2.08 -5.58
N THR A 97 -8.25 3.23 -4.96
CA THR A 97 -8.89 4.50 -5.31
C THR A 97 -7.96 5.34 -6.20
N ASN A 98 -8.55 6.23 -7.00
CA ASN A 98 -7.83 7.19 -7.83
C ASN A 98 -6.83 6.55 -8.81
N LEU A 99 -7.24 5.49 -9.52
CA LEU A 99 -6.42 4.95 -10.60
C LEU A 99 -6.21 6.03 -11.67
N THR A 100 -4.96 6.39 -11.88
CA THR A 100 -4.55 7.44 -12.81
C THR A 100 -3.40 6.94 -13.66
N GLU A 101 -3.53 7.08 -14.98
CA GLU A 101 -2.43 6.84 -15.90
C GLU A 101 -1.36 7.92 -15.72
N GLN A 102 -0.10 7.51 -15.61
CA GLN A 102 1.04 8.39 -15.47
C GLN A 102 1.50 8.90 -16.85
N PRO A 103 2.03 10.13 -16.94
CA PRO A 103 2.57 10.66 -18.19
C PRO A 103 3.68 9.78 -18.80
N GLY A 104 3.86 9.87 -20.12
CA GLY A 104 4.94 9.18 -20.84
C GLY A 104 4.60 7.76 -21.32
N GLY A 105 3.31 7.38 -21.29
CA GLY A 105 2.85 6.12 -21.87
C GLY A 105 3.07 6.04 -23.38
N THR A 106 3.29 4.81 -23.86
CA THR A 106 3.44 4.45 -25.28
C THR A 106 2.47 3.31 -25.63
N ALA A 107 2.45 2.88 -26.90
CA ALA A 107 1.66 1.72 -27.33
C ALA A 107 2.19 0.38 -26.75
N THR A 108 3.37 0.36 -26.12
CA THR A 108 3.98 -0.87 -25.58
C THR A 108 4.32 -0.82 -24.10
N LEU A 109 4.27 0.36 -23.49
CA LEU A 109 4.55 0.58 -22.08
C LEU A 109 3.62 1.65 -21.53
N ARG A 110 2.85 1.34 -20.49
CA ARG A 110 2.03 2.30 -19.75
C ARG A 110 2.24 2.14 -18.26
N SER A 111 2.10 3.24 -17.53
CA SER A 111 2.26 3.27 -16.07
C SER A 111 1.01 3.83 -15.44
N TYR A 112 0.59 3.25 -14.32
CA TYR A 112 -0.58 3.67 -13.56
C TYR A 112 -0.21 3.86 -12.09
N SER A 113 -0.93 4.73 -11.41
CA SER A 113 -0.84 4.91 -9.96
C SER A 113 -2.24 4.81 -9.36
N CYS A 114 -2.39 4.07 -8.26
CA CYS A 114 -3.60 4.09 -7.46
C CYS A 114 -3.26 3.97 -5.96
N VAL A 115 -4.21 4.32 -5.09
CA VAL A 115 -4.03 4.26 -3.64
C VAL A 115 -4.85 3.09 -3.08
N PRO A 116 -4.21 1.99 -2.61
CA PRO A 116 -4.93 0.88 -2.00
C PRO A 116 -5.63 1.33 -0.72
N SER A 117 -6.95 1.14 -0.63
CA SER A 117 -7.80 1.52 0.49
C SER A 117 -8.29 0.33 1.33
N ALA A 118 -7.94 -0.91 0.96
CA ALA A 118 -8.12 -2.10 1.79
C ALA A 118 -6.91 -3.04 1.68
N VAL A 119 -6.73 -3.87 2.70
CA VAL A 119 -5.73 -4.95 2.72
C VAL A 119 -6.26 -6.20 2.02
N GLY A 120 -5.38 -7.09 1.59
CA GLY A 120 -5.74 -8.33 0.91
C GLY A 120 -5.48 -8.30 -0.60
N ALA A 121 -6.31 -8.98 -1.39
CA ALA A 121 -6.10 -9.09 -2.83
C ALA A 121 -6.41 -7.77 -3.56
N LEU A 122 -5.48 -7.35 -4.42
CA LEU A 122 -5.64 -6.24 -5.35
C LEU A 122 -5.40 -6.77 -6.76
N ASP A 123 -6.46 -6.83 -7.56
CA ASP A 123 -6.38 -7.31 -8.92
C ASP A 123 -6.34 -6.13 -9.89
N ILE A 124 -5.41 -6.12 -10.83
CA ILE A 124 -5.36 -5.16 -11.94
C ILE A 124 -5.70 -5.90 -13.22
N SER A 125 -6.81 -5.51 -13.83
CA SER A 125 -7.32 -6.11 -15.06
C SER A 125 -7.02 -5.18 -16.24
N ILE A 126 -6.51 -5.74 -17.33
CA ILE A 126 -6.31 -5.04 -18.59
C ILE A 126 -7.34 -5.57 -19.58
N SER A 127 -8.22 -4.70 -20.04
CA SER A 127 -9.27 -5.05 -21.00
C SER A 127 -9.13 -4.27 -22.29
N SER A 128 -9.63 -4.83 -23.38
CA SER A 128 -9.77 -4.14 -24.66
C SER A 128 -10.75 -2.96 -24.54
N ALA A 129 -10.36 -1.79 -25.02
CA ALA A 129 -11.19 -0.59 -25.01
C ALA A 129 -12.40 -0.68 -25.96
N SER A 130 -12.31 -1.51 -27.01
CA SER A 130 -13.35 -1.59 -28.05
C SER A 130 -14.51 -2.51 -27.69
N ASN A 131 -14.25 -3.59 -26.95
CA ASN A 131 -15.23 -4.64 -26.65
C ASN A 131 -15.23 -5.13 -25.20
N GLY A 132 -14.37 -4.58 -24.34
CA GLY A 132 -14.30 -4.95 -22.92
C GLY A 132 -13.70 -6.33 -22.64
N ALA A 133 -13.22 -7.05 -23.65
CA ALA A 133 -12.62 -8.38 -23.46
C ALA A 133 -11.41 -8.30 -22.53
N LEU A 134 -11.37 -9.16 -21.50
CA LEU A 134 -10.23 -9.27 -20.59
C LEU A 134 -9.03 -9.83 -21.36
N LEU A 135 -7.94 -9.06 -21.39
CA LEU A 135 -6.70 -9.42 -22.07
C LEU A 135 -5.69 -10.00 -21.08
N SER A 136 -5.67 -9.48 -19.86
CA SER A 136 -4.77 -9.92 -18.80
C SER A 136 -5.27 -9.51 -17.43
N GLN A 137 -4.85 -10.24 -16.40
CA GLN A 137 -5.09 -9.90 -15.01
C GLN A 137 -3.85 -10.23 -14.18
N ALA A 138 -3.43 -9.31 -13.32
CA ALA A 138 -2.44 -9.58 -12.29
C ALA A 138 -3.04 -9.41 -10.91
N ARG A 139 -2.70 -10.32 -10.00
CA ARG A 139 -3.09 -10.27 -8.59
C ARG A 139 -1.90 -9.86 -7.73
N PHE A 140 -2.10 -8.81 -6.95
CA PHE A 140 -1.17 -8.33 -5.94
C PHE A 140 -1.76 -8.52 -4.55
N SER A 141 -0.92 -8.46 -3.53
CA SER A 141 -1.34 -8.47 -2.14
C SER A 141 -1.00 -7.13 -1.50
N VAL A 142 -1.99 -6.48 -0.89
CA VAL A 142 -1.84 -5.30 -0.07
C VAL A 142 -1.63 -5.77 1.38
N PRO A 143 -0.42 -5.64 1.95
CA PRO A 143 -0.16 -6.06 3.32
C PRO A 143 -0.81 -5.11 4.33
N ASN A 144 -0.87 -5.55 5.59
CA ASN A 144 -1.22 -4.68 6.70
C ASN A 144 -0.19 -3.55 6.84
N PRO A 145 -0.63 -2.29 7.05
CA PRO A 145 0.27 -1.17 7.26
C PRO A 145 1.17 -1.34 8.46
N GLN A 146 2.48 -1.24 8.24
CA GLN A 146 3.48 -1.21 9.31
C GLN A 146 4.07 0.18 9.46
N VAL A 147 4.25 0.60 10.72
CA VAL A 147 4.91 1.85 11.10
C VAL A 147 6.13 1.53 11.94
N THR A 148 7.28 1.99 11.48
CA THR A 148 8.53 2.01 12.26
C THR A 148 8.59 3.32 13.03
N MET A 149 8.58 3.20 14.36
CA MET A 149 8.70 4.29 15.31
C MET A 149 10.07 4.21 15.97
N VAL A 150 10.91 5.22 15.71
CA VAL A 150 12.24 5.34 16.32
C VAL A 150 12.12 6.25 17.52
N THR A 151 12.58 5.77 18.67
CA THR A 151 12.65 6.51 19.92
C THR A 151 14.09 6.61 20.39
N THR A 152 14.35 7.53 21.31
CA THR A 152 15.63 7.64 22.04
C THR A 152 16.01 6.38 22.83
N MET A 153 15.07 5.46 23.08
CA MET A 153 15.33 4.17 23.76
C MET A 153 15.39 2.98 22.80
N GLY A 154 15.15 3.18 21.51
CA GLY A 154 15.17 2.14 20.49
C GLY A 154 13.98 2.19 19.53
N THR A 155 13.95 1.21 18.63
CA THR A 155 12.96 1.14 17.54
C THR A 155 11.83 0.17 17.87
N ILE A 156 10.60 0.58 17.57
CA ILE A 156 9.37 -0.19 17.71
C ILE A 156 8.73 -0.29 16.32
N VAL A 157 8.40 -1.50 15.86
CA VAL A 157 7.66 -1.72 14.61
C VAL A 157 6.26 -2.18 14.97
N ILE A 158 5.27 -1.49 14.42
CA ILE A 158 3.85 -1.64 14.74
C ILE A 158 3.14 -2.09 13.47
N GLU A 159 2.44 -3.22 13.50
CA GLU A 159 1.50 -3.62 12.45
C GLU A 159 0.08 -3.16 12.81
N LEU A 160 -0.57 -2.49 11.88
CA LEU A 160 -1.88 -1.88 12.04
C LEU A 160 -2.96 -2.73 11.35
N ASN A 161 -4.19 -2.70 11.85
CA ASN A 161 -5.29 -3.52 11.35
C ASN A 161 -6.43 -2.69 10.74
N PRO A 162 -6.30 -2.22 9.48
CA PRO A 162 -7.32 -1.41 8.82
C PRO A 162 -8.58 -2.21 8.45
N ALA A 163 -8.53 -3.55 8.47
CA ALA A 163 -9.72 -4.37 8.25
C ALA A 163 -10.69 -4.34 9.44
N LYS A 164 -10.15 -4.15 10.66
CA LYS A 164 -10.94 -4.10 11.90
C LYS A 164 -11.15 -2.68 12.42
N ALA A 165 -10.16 -1.81 12.28
CA ALA A 165 -10.21 -0.44 12.77
C ALA A 165 -9.85 0.58 11.66
N PRO A 166 -10.56 0.61 10.52
CA PRO A 166 -10.24 1.47 9.39
C PRO A 166 -10.17 2.96 9.74
N LYS A 167 -11.10 3.49 10.56
CA LYS A 167 -11.10 4.93 10.90
C LYS A 167 -9.88 5.29 11.73
N THR A 168 -9.57 4.44 12.71
CA THR A 168 -8.44 4.62 13.62
C THR A 168 -7.10 4.50 12.91
N VAL A 169 -6.94 3.50 12.06
CA VAL A 169 -5.70 3.29 11.28
C VAL A 169 -5.49 4.43 10.28
N ASN A 170 -6.53 4.89 9.58
CA ASN A 170 -6.41 6.00 8.65
C ASN A 170 -6.00 7.30 9.36
N ASN A 171 -6.58 7.58 10.54
CA ASN A 171 -6.19 8.71 11.38
C ASN A 171 -4.73 8.63 11.84
N PHE A 172 -4.29 7.48 12.36
CA PHE A 172 -2.90 7.31 12.80
C PHE A 172 -1.91 7.45 11.63
N LEU A 173 -2.20 6.82 10.49
CA LEU A 173 -1.36 6.91 9.29
C LEU A 173 -1.33 8.31 8.69
N GLN A 174 -2.40 9.11 8.84
CA GLN A 174 -2.38 10.52 8.46
C GLN A 174 -1.33 11.29 9.26
N TYR A 175 -1.36 11.20 10.60
CA TYR A 175 -0.34 11.82 11.45
C TYR A 175 1.08 11.32 11.14
N VAL A 176 1.26 10.03 10.84
CA VAL A 176 2.55 9.48 10.41
C VAL A 176 3.03 10.11 9.10
N ARG A 177 2.17 10.20 8.08
CA ARG A 177 2.52 10.78 6.76
C ARG A 177 2.86 12.27 6.85
N GLU A 178 2.21 13.00 7.75
CA GLU A 178 2.46 14.42 8.00
C GLU A 178 3.70 14.67 8.88
N GLY A 179 4.37 13.62 9.36
CA GLY A 179 5.51 13.74 10.28
C GLY A 179 5.11 14.27 11.66
N PHE A 180 3.83 14.20 12.02
CA PHE A 180 3.31 14.77 13.25
C PHE A 180 3.96 14.16 14.50
N TYR A 181 4.24 12.87 14.49
CA TYR A 181 4.88 12.20 15.63
C TYR A 181 6.36 12.51 15.78
N ASP A 182 6.99 13.15 14.80
CA ASP A 182 8.39 13.53 14.88
C ASP A 182 8.59 14.57 15.99
N ASN A 183 9.58 14.29 16.83
CA ASN A 183 9.92 15.06 18.03
C ASN A 183 8.75 15.19 19.02
N THR A 184 7.81 14.23 19.00
CA THR A 184 6.87 14.04 20.11
C THR A 184 7.52 13.22 21.21
N ILE A 185 6.91 13.20 22.39
CA ILE A 185 7.42 12.45 23.54
C ILE A 185 6.44 11.39 24.03
N ILE A 186 6.99 10.39 24.72
CA ILE A 186 6.26 9.60 25.71
C ILE A 186 6.08 10.48 26.95
N HIS A 187 4.86 10.98 27.14
CA HIS A 187 4.54 11.95 28.18
C HIS A 187 3.85 11.33 29.40
N ARG A 188 3.52 10.03 29.33
CA ARG A 188 2.94 9.29 30.45
C ARG A 188 3.37 7.83 30.42
N VAL A 189 3.93 7.34 31.53
CA VAL A 189 4.30 5.95 31.74
C VAL A 189 3.73 5.49 33.09
N VAL A 190 2.86 4.48 33.05
CA VAL A 190 2.36 3.82 34.26
C VAL A 190 2.84 2.38 34.23
N LYS A 191 3.82 2.09 35.09
CA LYS A 191 4.47 0.77 35.18
C LYS A 191 3.44 -0.34 35.34
N GLY A 192 3.56 -1.38 34.52
CA GLY A 192 2.64 -2.52 34.52
C GLY A 192 1.23 -2.17 34.05
N PHE A 193 1.10 -1.14 33.21
CA PHE A 193 -0.18 -0.72 32.64
C PHE A 193 0.00 -0.27 31.19
N VAL A 194 0.43 0.98 30.97
CA VAL A 194 0.52 1.58 29.62
C VAL A 194 1.67 2.58 29.50
N VAL A 195 2.18 2.70 28.26
CA VAL A 195 3.13 3.72 27.82
C VAL A 195 2.45 4.60 26.78
N GLN A 196 2.22 5.88 27.09
CA GLN A 196 1.39 6.80 26.30
C GLN A 196 2.21 7.96 25.71
N GLY A 197 1.94 8.27 24.44
CA GLY A 197 2.70 9.24 23.64
C GLY A 197 1.90 9.96 22.57
N GLY A 198 2.59 10.73 21.73
CA GLY A 198 2.02 11.29 20.50
C GLY A 198 1.11 12.51 20.66
N GLY A 199 1.19 13.23 21.79
CA GLY A 199 0.40 14.46 22.03
C GLY A 199 1.22 15.73 22.24
N TYR A 200 2.46 15.60 22.73
CA TYR A 200 3.28 16.70 23.21
C TYR A 200 4.64 16.72 22.54
N GLY A 201 5.17 17.91 22.28
CA GLY A 201 6.56 18.11 21.88
C GLY A 201 7.54 17.97 23.05
N THR A 202 8.84 18.09 22.77
CA THR A 202 9.92 17.95 23.77
C THR A 202 9.87 18.98 24.91
N ASN A 203 9.18 20.10 24.70
CA ASN A 203 8.97 21.16 25.70
C ASN A 203 7.64 21.03 26.46
N LEU A 204 6.99 19.85 26.43
CA LEU A 204 5.67 19.60 27.03
C LEU A 204 4.54 20.48 26.48
N THR A 205 4.72 21.10 25.32
CA THR A 205 3.63 21.82 24.63
C THR A 205 2.80 20.84 23.82
N GLN A 206 1.48 20.87 24.03
CA GLN A 206 0.55 20.07 23.25
C GLN A 206 0.58 20.52 21.79
N LYS A 207 0.74 19.57 20.86
CA LYS A 207 0.70 19.87 19.42
C LYS A 207 -0.76 20.00 18.97
N ALA A 208 -1.04 20.91 18.05
CA ALA A 208 -2.36 21.09 17.47
C ALA A 208 -2.76 19.84 16.67
N THR A 209 -3.94 19.29 16.92
CA THR A 209 -4.42 18.05 16.30
C THR A 209 -5.47 18.30 15.23
N HIS A 210 -5.73 17.28 14.41
CA HIS A 210 -6.95 17.20 13.60
C HIS A 210 -8.19 17.01 14.48
N ALA A 211 -9.36 17.03 13.85
CA ALA A 211 -10.63 16.72 14.50
C ALA A 211 -10.63 15.30 15.09
N ALA A 212 -11.39 15.11 16.16
CA ALA A 212 -11.57 13.80 16.76
C ALA A 212 -12.31 12.85 15.82
N ILE A 213 -12.01 11.56 15.94
CA ILE A 213 -12.64 10.51 15.13
C ILE A 213 -13.74 9.77 15.89
N GLU A 214 -14.67 9.21 15.14
CA GLU A 214 -15.55 8.17 15.67
C GLU A 214 -14.72 6.92 15.98
N LEU A 215 -14.76 6.49 17.23
CA LEU A 215 -13.91 5.43 17.75
C LEU A 215 -14.50 4.05 17.44
N GLU A 216 -13.63 3.07 17.20
CA GLU A 216 -14.01 1.68 16.92
C GLU A 216 -13.69 0.80 18.14
N PRO A 217 -14.57 0.76 19.17
CA PRO A 217 -14.27 0.10 20.43
C PRO A 217 -14.16 -1.43 20.31
N PRO A 218 -13.62 -2.12 21.34
CA PRO A 218 -13.49 -3.58 21.37
C PRO A 218 -14.78 -4.35 21.10
N SER A 219 -15.94 -3.83 21.52
CA SER A 219 -17.25 -4.44 21.22
C SER A 219 -17.64 -4.42 19.74
N VAL A 220 -17.03 -3.53 18.94
CA VAL A 220 -17.24 -3.43 17.48
C VAL A 220 -16.18 -4.23 16.73
N THR A 221 -14.92 -4.12 17.13
CA THR A 221 -13.79 -4.68 16.37
C THR A 221 -13.44 -6.12 16.79
N GLY A 222 -13.71 -6.46 18.05
CA GLY A 222 -13.22 -7.67 18.72
C GLY A 222 -11.76 -7.60 19.15
N LEU A 223 -11.08 -6.46 18.97
CA LEU A 223 -9.68 -6.26 19.37
C LEU A 223 -9.61 -5.83 20.85
N THR A 224 -8.79 -6.50 21.64
CA THR A 224 -8.72 -6.33 23.10
C THR A 224 -7.38 -5.75 23.55
N ASN A 225 -7.39 -4.97 24.64
CA ASN A 225 -6.22 -4.28 25.21
C ASN A 225 -5.27 -5.26 25.95
N THR A 226 -4.72 -6.20 25.20
CA THR A 226 -3.75 -7.20 25.67
C THR A 226 -2.31 -6.70 25.47
N GLN A 227 -1.35 -7.36 26.12
CA GLN A 227 0.06 -6.98 26.05
C GLN A 227 0.55 -6.88 24.60
N GLY A 228 1.29 -5.81 24.30
CA GLY A 228 1.89 -5.58 22.98
C GLY A 228 0.94 -4.96 21.96
N THR A 229 -0.32 -4.67 22.32
CA THR A 229 -1.23 -3.92 21.46
C THR A 229 -1.01 -2.41 21.55
N ILE A 230 -1.38 -1.69 20.48
CA ILE A 230 -1.48 -0.23 20.46
C ILE A 230 -2.96 0.19 20.40
N ALA A 231 -3.33 1.18 21.20
CA ALA A 231 -4.69 1.70 21.27
C ALA A 231 -4.71 3.24 21.34
N MET A 232 -5.84 3.84 20.96
CA MET A 232 -6.02 5.28 21.01
C MET A 232 -6.32 5.76 22.43
N ALA A 233 -5.62 6.81 22.87
CA ALA A 233 -6.02 7.56 24.05
C ALA A 233 -7.14 8.54 23.69
N ARG A 234 -7.98 8.86 24.66
CA ARG A 234 -9.14 9.74 24.52
C ARG A 234 -9.50 10.42 25.83
N THR A 235 -10.39 11.40 25.79
CA THR A 235 -11.02 11.97 26.99
C THR A 235 -12.19 11.09 27.44
N ALA A 236 -12.99 11.57 28.40
CA ALA A 236 -14.19 10.86 28.86
C ALA A 236 -15.17 10.58 27.70
N GLU A 237 -15.27 11.49 26.74
CA GLU A 237 -16.12 11.35 25.55
C GLU A 237 -15.60 10.22 24.64
N LEU A 238 -16.50 9.36 24.17
CA LEU A 238 -16.13 8.18 23.37
C LEU A 238 -15.40 8.57 22.08
N ASN A 239 -15.94 9.54 21.34
CA ASN A 239 -15.44 9.99 20.04
C ASN A 239 -14.56 11.24 20.18
N SER A 240 -13.57 11.17 21.08
CA SER A 240 -12.64 12.28 21.36
C SER A 240 -11.17 11.97 21.05
N ALA A 241 -10.89 10.77 20.54
CA ALA A 241 -9.54 10.37 20.16
C ALA A 241 -9.04 11.21 18.98
N THR A 242 -7.81 11.74 19.10
CA THR A 242 -7.12 12.51 18.04
C THR A 242 -5.78 11.87 17.69
N SER A 243 -4.66 12.33 18.24
CA SER A 243 -3.31 11.85 17.89
C SER A 243 -2.68 10.93 18.93
N GLN A 244 -3.12 11.01 20.19
CA GLN A 244 -2.49 10.31 21.28
C GLN A 244 -2.80 8.81 21.24
N PHE A 245 -1.77 8.00 21.49
CA PHE A 245 -1.87 6.55 21.55
C PHE A 245 -1.15 6.04 22.80
N TYR A 246 -1.40 4.78 23.14
CA TYR A 246 -0.62 4.07 24.13
C TYR A 246 -0.34 2.63 23.70
N PHE A 247 0.78 2.09 24.20
CA PHE A 247 1.08 0.67 24.16
C PHE A 247 0.67 0.00 25.47
N ASN A 248 0.00 -1.14 25.37
CA ASN A 248 -0.32 -1.99 26.51
C ASN A 248 0.92 -2.80 26.92
N THR A 249 1.46 -2.56 28.12
CA THR A 249 2.67 -3.25 28.60
C THR A 249 2.38 -4.57 29.30
N VAL A 250 1.14 -4.75 29.73
CA VAL A 250 0.55 -5.99 30.27
C VAL A 250 -0.83 -6.23 29.64
N ASN A 251 -1.55 -7.27 30.10
CA ASN A 251 -2.95 -7.44 29.76
C ASN A 251 -3.84 -6.50 30.59
N ASN A 252 -4.48 -5.54 29.93
CA ASN A 252 -5.40 -4.57 30.54
C ASN A 252 -6.87 -4.88 30.22
N SER A 253 -7.15 -6.00 29.56
CA SER A 253 -8.48 -6.54 29.36
C SER A 253 -8.97 -7.23 30.64
N PRO A 254 -10.26 -7.09 31.02
CA PRO A 254 -11.31 -6.33 30.34
C PRO A 254 -11.39 -4.84 30.76
N GLY A 255 -10.52 -4.37 31.65
CA GLY A 255 -10.61 -3.03 32.25
C GLY A 255 -10.62 -1.88 31.24
N LEU A 256 -9.79 -1.95 30.19
CA LEU A 256 -9.77 -0.97 29.08
C LEU A 256 -10.72 -1.33 27.93
N ASP A 257 -11.35 -2.50 27.97
CA ASP A 257 -12.22 -2.97 26.90
C ASP A 257 -13.70 -2.67 27.15
N LEU A 258 -14.09 -2.60 28.43
CA LEU A 258 -15.48 -2.42 28.82
C LEU A 258 -15.91 -0.94 28.74
N PRO A 259 -17.19 -0.70 28.43
CA PRO A 259 -17.77 0.63 28.55
C PRO A 259 -17.84 1.09 30.01
N ALA A 260 -17.97 2.40 30.20
CA ALA A 260 -18.32 2.94 31.52
C ALA A 260 -19.71 2.43 31.94
N ALA A 261 -19.94 2.32 33.25
CA ALA A 261 -21.22 1.83 33.77
C ALA A 261 -22.41 2.62 33.20
N GLY A 262 -23.40 1.91 32.66
CA GLY A 262 -24.58 2.51 32.03
C GLY A 262 -24.39 2.89 30.56
N GLN A 263 -23.21 2.69 29.96
CA GLN A 263 -22.99 2.86 28.52
C GLN A 263 -22.99 1.52 27.78
N THR A 264 -23.48 1.51 26.54
CA THR A 264 -23.53 0.33 25.66
C THR A 264 -22.28 0.19 24.79
N LEU A 265 -21.59 1.30 24.50
CA LEU A 265 -20.34 1.36 23.77
C LEU A 265 -19.29 2.09 24.60
N GLY A 266 -18.05 1.64 24.54
CA GLY A 266 -16.97 2.22 25.32
C GLY A 266 -15.71 1.38 25.30
N GLY A 267 -14.80 1.62 26.24
CA GLY A 267 -13.43 1.12 26.17
C GLY A 267 -12.55 1.98 25.27
N TYR A 268 -11.42 1.41 24.86
CA TYR A 268 -10.40 2.09 24.06
C TYR A 268 -10.06 1.26 22.82
N ALA A 269 -10.11 1.88 21.64
CA ALA A 269 -9.91 1.19 20.38
C ALA A 269 -8.45 0.75 20.20
N VAL A 270 -8.24 -0.57 20.21
CA VAL A 270 -7.04 -1.21 19.70
C VAL A 270 -7.07 -1.18 18.18
N PHE A 271 -5.96 -0.79 17.56
CA PHE A 271 -5.87 -0.67 16.10
C PHE A 271 -4.62 -1.31 15.50
N GLY A 272 -3.83 -2.02 16.31
CA GLY A 272 -2.64 -2.73 15.88
C GLY A 272 -1.90 -3.42 17.01
N SER A 273 -0.73 -3.97 16.69
CA SER A 273 0.17 -4.61 17.65
C SER A 273 1.64 -4.38 17.29
N ILE A 274 2.51 -4.52 18.29
CA ILE A 274 3.95 -4.48 18.13
C ILE A 274 4.40 -5.80 17.51
N VAL A 275 5.07 -5.73 16.36
CA VAL A 275 5.68 -6.89 15.68
C VAL A 275 7.19 -6.97 15.89
N GLN A 276 7.83 -5.85 16.28
CA GLN A 276 9.23 -5.81 16.69
C GLN A 276 9.45 -4.70 17.73
N GLY A 277 10.36 -4.93 18.68
CA GLY A 277 10.72 -3.89 19.66
C GLY A 277 9.87 -3.89 20.94
N MET A 278 9.16 -4.97 21.25
CA MET A 278 8.49 -5.12 22.55
C MET A 278 9.45 -4.92 23.74
N PRO A 279 10.71 -5.41 23.72
CA PRO A 279 11.68 -5.12 24.79
C PRO A 279 11.95 -3.63 24.99
N VAL A 280 11.85 -2.80 23.94
CA VAL A 280 12.01 -1.33 24.05
C VAL A 280 10.84 -0.75 24.86
N VAL A 281 9.61 -1.16 24.55
CA VAL A 281 8.42 -0.73 25.31
C VAL A 281 8.48 -1.19 26.76
N GLN A 282 8.95 -2.41 27.02
CA GLN A 282 9.16 -2.92 28.39
C GLN A 282 10.24 -2.15 29.14
N ALA A 283 11.31 -1.73 28.47
CA ALA A 283 12.33 -0.87 29.07
C ALA A 283 11.78 0.52 29.39
N ILE A 284 10.91 1.08 28.53
CA ILE A 284 10.21 2.34 28.79
C ILE A 284 9.28 2.21 29.99
N ASP A 285 8.56 1.09 30.15
CA ASP A 285 7.58 0.85 31.24
C ASP A 285 8.18 0.98 32.65
N VAL A 286 9.49 0.78 32.80
CA VAL A 286 10.18 0.74 34.09
C VAL A 286 11.11 1.93 34.33
N VAL A 287 11.08 2.96 33.46
CA VAL A 287 11.88 4.17 33.68
C VAL A 287 11.40 4.93 34.93
N PRO A 288 12.29 5.67 35.61
CA PRO A 288 11.87 6.58 36.67
C PRO A 288 10.89 7.62 36.15
N VAL A 289 9.79 7.81 36.86
CA VAL A 289 8.75 8.81 36.55
C VAL A 289 8.56 9.76 37.72
N ASP A 290 8.17 10.99 37.41
CA ASP A 290 7.51 11.86 38.39
C ASP A 290 6.19 11.19 38.82
N VAL A 291 6.04 10.95 40.11
CA VAL A 291 4.89 10.21 40.66
C VAL A 291 3.58 10.99 40.61
N THR A 292 3.64 12.32 40.49
CA THR A 292 2.45 13.18 40.41
C THR A 292 1.83 13.11 39.02
N TYR A 293 2.67 13.15 37.98
CA TYR A 293 2.22 13.25 36.59
C TYR A 293 2.42 11.96 35.78
N ASN A 294 3.09 10.95 36.34
CA ASN A 294 3.56 9.76 35.62
C ASN A 294 4.44 10.10 34.41
N LEU A 295 5.16 11.22 34.50
CA LEU A 295 6.00 11.74 33.42
C LEU A 295 7.43 11.18 33.55
N PRO A 296 8.04 10.60 32.51
CA PRO A 296 9.43 10.16 32.56
C PRO A 296 10.37 11.29 33.03
N VAL A 297 11.24 10.99 34.00
CA VAL A 297 12.23 11.94 34.52
C VAL A 297 13.23 12.33 33.42
N THR A 298 13.62 11.35 32.60
CA THR A 298 14.35 11.58 31.35
C THR A 298 13.37 11.49 30.19
N MET A 299 13.26 12.56 29.41
CA MET A 299 12.34 12.62 28.28
C MET A 299 12.66 11.57 27.22
N ILE A 300 11.66 10.79 26.85
CA ILE A 300 11.77 9.78 25.79
C ILE A 300 11.11 10.34 24.54
N THR A 301 11.94 10.80 23.61
CA THR A 301 11.48 11.38 22.34
C THR A 301 11.27 10.30 21.28
N ILE A 302 10.17 10.40 20.54
CA ILE A 302 9.93 9.74 19.26
C ILE A 302 10.62 10.61 18.22
N THR A 303 11.78 10.17 17.73
CA THR A 303 12.58 10.93 16.76
C THR A 303 11.95 10.89 15.38
N SER A 304 11.32 9.77 15.02
CA SER A 304 10.56 9.65 13.78
C SER A 304 9.54 8.53 13.83
N ALA A 305 8.41 8.71 13.16
CA ALA A 305 7.49 7.61 12.81
C ALA A 305 7.27 7.57 11.30
N ARG A 306 7.51 6.42 10.66
CA ARG A 306 7.36 6.26 9.20
C ARG A 306 6.64 4.97 8.87
N GLN A 307 5.79 5.02 7.85
CA GLN A 307 5.21 3.82 7.27
C GLN A 307 6.30 3.07 6.48
N THR A 308 6.58 1.82 6.81
CA THR A 308 7.75 1.07 6.30
C THR A 308 7.42 -0.26 5.62
N GLN A 309 6.14 -0.63 5.60
CA GLN A 309 5.65 -1.84 4.94
C GLN A 309 6.08 -1.95 3.49
#